data_AF-A0A843D600-F1
#
_entry.id   AF-A0A843D600-F1
#
_cell.length_a   1.000
_cell.length_b   1.000
_cell.length_c   1.000
_cell.angle_alpha   90.00
_cell.angle_beta   90.00
_cell.angle_gamma   90.00
#
_symmetry.space_group_name_H-M   'P 1'
#
loop_
_entity.id
_entity.type
_entity.pdbx_description
1 polymer ?
#
loop_
_entity_poly.entity_id
_entity_poly.type
_entity_poly.pdbx_seq_one_letter_code
_entity_poly.pdbx_strand_id
1 'polypeptide(L)'
;MAAAATPEKQLAAGMKAMEEGDFKKAYTAFKKLVVEFPDNAECWFYKAECGNYASGMFGAKADVEEIMDAYKKAMELDPERADYFQAYGLFCISVQKYDEAEKAYCEAAEIDESLSSSLYSEFAIEYFNNVMAQYGEIMEDPKARAPYAKKALTYMLKALELDAEEAKSLL
;
A
#
# COMPACT_ATOMS: atom_id res chain seq x y z
N MET A 1 25.99 21.32 24.25
CA MET A 1 24.76 20.53 23.98
C MET A 1 24.42 20.73 22.53
N ALA A 2 24.52 19.70 21.70
CA ALA A 2 24.04 19.78 20.32
C ALA A 2 22.50 19.90 20.38
N ALA A 3 21.93 20.90 19.71
CA ALA A 3 20.48 20.97 19.54
C ALA A 3 20.03 19.64 18.92
N ALA A 4 19.12 18.93 19.61
CA ALA A 4 18.51 17.74 19.05
C ALA A 4 17.92 18.13 17.68
N ALA A 5 18.44 17.51 16.62
CA ALA A 5 17.96 17.78 15.27
C ALA A 5 16.48 17.43 15.21
N THR A 6 15.66 18.30 14.62
CA THR A 6 14.23 18.06 14.45
C THR A 6 14.02 16.81 13.57
N PRO A 7 12.86 16.12 13.67
CA PRO A 7 12.58 14.91 12.88
C PRO A 7 12.85 15.11 11.39
N GLU A 8 12.50 16.27 10.84
CA GLU A 8 12.66 16.61 9.42
C GLU A 8 14.14 16.56 8.98
N LYS A 9 15.06 17.02 9.83
CA LYS A 9 16.49 16.98 9.54
C LYS A 9 17.06 15.56 9.62
N GLN A 10 16.51 14.71 10.47
CA GLN A 10 16.96 13.33 10.60
C GLN A 10 16.34 12.40 9.54
N LEU A 11 15.12 12.69 9.09
CA LEU A 11 14.45 12.03 7.96
C LEU A 11 15.27 12.16 6.66
N ALA A 12 15.94 13.30 6.45
CA ALA A 12 16.71 13.58 5.24
C ALA A 12 17.80 12.52 4.94
N ALA A 13 18.42 11.91 5.95
CA ALA A 13 19.41 10.86 5.74
C ALA A 13 18.79 9.54 5.28
N GLY A 14 17.60 9.21 5.80
CA GLY A 14 16.80 8.05 5.38
C GLY A 14 16.28 8.23 3.96
N MET A 15 15.69 9.41 3.67
CA MET A 15 15.20 9.78 2.34
C MET A 15 16.32 9.76 1.29
N LYS A 16 17.49 10.33 1.61
CA LYS A 16 18.66 10.26 0.72
C LYS A 16 19.06 8.82 0.39
N ALA A 17 19.03 7.91 1.35
CA ALA A 17 19.32 6.51 1.09
C ALA A 17 18.25 5.85 0.19
N MET A 18 16.98 6.27 0.28
CA MET A 18 15.94 5.84 -0.66
C MET A 18 16.19 6.36 -2.07
N GLU A 19 16.56 7.63 -2.23
CA GLU A 19 16.92 8.23 -3.53
C GLU A 19 18.12 7.51 -4.18
N GLU A 20 19.08 7.07 -3.38
CA GLU A 20 20.24 6.26 -3.80
C GLU A 20 19.86 4.79 -4.12
N GLY A 21 18.62 4.37 -3.85
CA GLY A 21 18.14 2.99 -4.02
C GLY A 21 18.64 2.02 -2.94
N ASP A 22 19.33 2.51 -1.91
CA ASP A 22 19.82 1.70 -0.78
C ASP A 22 18.73 1.53 0.27
N PHE A 23 17.69 0.77 -0.09
CA PHE A 23 16.54 0.51 0.77
C PHE A 23 16.91 -0.21 2.07
N LYS A 24 18.01 -0.98 2.09
CA LYS A 24 18.51 -1.64 3.30
C LYS A 24 19.06 -0.62 4.31
N LYS A 25 19.85 0.33 3.83
CA LYS A 25 20.37 1.43 4.66
C LYS A 25 19.24 2.37 5.09
N ALA A 26 18.32 2.70 4.18
CA ALA A 26 17.13 3.49 4.49
C ALA A 26 16.29 2.81 5.59
N TYR A 27 15.99 1.52 5.43
CA TYR A 27 15.25 0.74 6.45
C TYR A 27 15.95 0.77 7.81
N THR A 28 17.28 0.60 7.83
CA THR A 28 18.07 0.67 9.07
C THR A 28 18.01 2.06 9.72
N ALA A 29 17.97 3.13 8.92
CA ALA A 29 17.82 4.48 9.42
C ALA A 29 16.42 4.69 10.02
N PHE A 30 15.36 4.35 9.29
CA PHE A 30 13.98 4.50 9.77
C PHE A 30 13.68 3.62 11.00
N LYS A 31 14.29 2.44 11.13
CA LYS A 31 14.21 1.63 12.37
C LYS A 31 14.75 2.35 13.60
N LYS A 32 15.72 3.26 13.45
CA LYS A 32 16.21 4.09 14.57
C LYS A 32 15.29 5.29 14.78
N LEU A 33 14.83 5.91 13.70
CA LEU A 33 13.96 7.09 13.78
C LEU A 33 12.63 6.80 14.47
N VAL A 34 12.02 5.63 14.26
CA VAL A 34 10.79 5.27 14.98
C VAL A 34 10.98 5.06 16.50
N VAL A 35 12.23 4.87 16.96
CA VAL A 35 12.55 4.81 18.40
C VAL A 35 12.79 6.22 18.96
N GLU A 36 13.42 7.10 18.19
CA GLU A 36 13.67 8.50 18.57
C GLU A 36 12.40 9.36 18.50
N PHE A 37 11.53 9.09 17.53
CA PHE A 37 10.28 9.81 17.24
C PHE A 37 9.11 8.84 17.07
N PRO A 38 8.66 8.18 18.15
CA PRO A 38 7.60 7.17 18.07
C PRO A 38 6.24 7.73 17.65
N ASP A 39 6.02 9.04 17.80
CA ASP A 39 4.75 9.70 17.45
C ASP A 39 4.78 10.39 16.07
N ASN A 40 5.84 10.17 15.28
CA ASN A 40 5.95 10.75 13.93
C ASN A 40 5.50 9.73 12.88
N ALA A 41 4.34 9.98 12.25
CA ALA A 41 3.73 9.08 11.28
C ALA A 41 4.64 8.79 10.06
N GLU A 42 5.33 9.81 9.53
CA GLU A 42 6.24 9.66 8.39
C GLU A 42 7.40 8.69 8.68
N CYS A 43 7.95 8.70 9.90
CA CYS A 43 9.00 7.76 10.29
C CYS A 43 8.52 6.30 10.17
N TRP A 44 7.29 6.03 10.60
CA TRP A 44 6.67 4.71 10.50
C TRP A 44 6.33 4.34 9.06
N PHE A 45 5.79 5.29 8.30
CA PHE A 45 5.48 5.10 6.88
C PHE A 45 6.73 4.72 6.09
N TYR A 46 7.80 5.51 6.20
CA TYR A 46 9.04 5.23 5.47
C TYR A 46 9.77 3.98 5.98
N LYS A 47 9.64 3.62 7.27
CA LYS A 47 10.08 2.31 7.76
C LYS A 47 9.38 1.19 6.99
N ALA A 48 8.06 1.29 6.81
CA ALA A 48 7.27 0.28 6.11
C ALA A 48 7.66 0.19 4.62
N GLU A 49 7.69 1.32 3.92
CA GLU A 49 8.10 1.41 2.50
C GLU A 49 9.49 0.81 2.27
N CYS A 50 10.49 1.24 3.05
CA CYS A 50 11.85 0.70 2.92
C CYS A 50 11.93 -0.79 3.26
N GLY A 51 11.13 -1.24 4.23
CA GLY A 51 11.01 -2.66 4.59
C GLY A 51 10.47 -3.50 3.44
N ASN A 52 9.42 -3.02 2.77
CA ASN A 52 8.82 -3.64 1.59
C ASN A 52 9.84 -3.76 0.43
N TYR A 53 10.51 -2.67 0.06
CA TYR A 53 11.52 -2.72 -1.01
C TYR A 53 12.73 -3.57 -0.64
N ALA A 54 13.19 -3.53 0.61
CA ALA A 54 14.33 -4.32 1.06
C ALA A 54 14.03 -5.83 1.09
N SER A 55 12.81 -6.24 1.42
CA SER A 55 12.41 -7.65 1.47
C SER A 55 12.25 -8.24 0.07
N GLY A 56 11.64 -7.51 -0.86
CA GLY A 56 11.45 -7.94 -2.25
C GLY A 56 12.74 -7.99 -3.08
N MET A 57 13.63 -7.00 -2.94
CA MET A 57 14.81 -6.85 -3.83
C MET A 57 16.08 -7.53 -3.29
N PHE A 58 16.24 -7.65 -1.97
CA PHE A 58 17.52 -8.04 -1.36
C PHE A 58 17.41 -9.23 -0.39
N GLY A 59 16.25 -9.87 -0.31
CA GLY A 59 16.02 -10.99 0.62
C GLY A 59 16.22 -10.59 2.09
N ALA A 60 16.11 -9.30 2.40
CA ALA A 60 16.12 -8.86 3.79
C ALA A 60 14.88 -9.43 4.48
N LYS A 61 15.06 -10.18 5.56
CA LYS A 61 13.99 -10.68 6.43
C LYS A 61 13.34 -9.52 7.22
N ALA A 62 12.83 -8.48 6.54
CA ALA A 62 11.77 -7.70 7.14
C ALA A 62 10.54 -8.60 7.10
N ASP A 63 10.09 -9.00 8.28
CA ASP A 63 8.93 -9.85 8.46
C ASP A 63 7.69 -9.12 7.93
N VAL A 64 6.78 -9.84 7.25
CA VAL A 64 5.57 -9.24 6.66
C VAL A 64 4.78 -8.52 7.74
N GLU A 65 4.68 -9.11 8.92
CA GLU A 65 4.02 -8.53 10.08
C GLU A 65 4.71 -7.24 10.55
N GLU A 66 6.05 -7.16 10.55
CA GLU A 66 6.78 -5.94 10.94
C GLU A 66 6.50 -4.76 9.98
N ILE A 67 6.33 -5.05 8.68
CA ILE A 67 6.00 -4.03 7.67
C ILE A 67 4.54 -3.59 7.84
N MET A 68 3.61 -4.54 8.01
CA MET A 68 2.20 -4.23 8.25
C MET A 68 2.00 -3.39 9.51
N ASP A 69 2.68 -3.72 10.60
CA ASP A 69 2.57 -2.97 11.86
C ASP A 69 3.12 -1.55 11.71
N ALA A 70 4.15 -1.34 10.89
CA ALA A 70 4.67 -0.01 10.61
C ALA A 70 3.67 0.83 9.80
N TYR A 71 3.02 0.27 8.78
CA TYR A 71 1.93 0.97 8.07
C TYR A 71 0.76 1.29 8.99
N LYS A 72 0.29 0.31 9.77
CA LYS A 72 -0.78 0.52 10.75
C LYS A 72 -0.43 1.63 11.72
N LYS A 73 0.81 1.68 12.19
CA LYS A 73 1.25 2.74 13.09
C LYS A 73 1.26 4.11 12.43
N ALA A 74 1.66 4.21 11.17
CA ALA A 74 1.57 5.45 10.40
C ALA A 74 0.12 5.92 10.24
N MET A 75 -0.79 5.02 9.85
CA MET A 75 -2.23 5.30 9.71
C MET A 75 -2.91 5.67 11.05
N GLU A 76 -2.50 5.04 12.16
CA GLU A 76 -2.98 5.40 13.50
C GLU A 76 -2.55 6.82 13.92
N LEU A 77 -1.32 7.21 13.57
CA LEU A 77 -0.75 8.51 13.95
C LEU A 77 -1.24 9.64 13.05
N ASP A 78 -1.55 9.36 11.79
CA ASP A 78 -2.08 10.32 10.83
C ASP A 78 -3.17 9.68 9.94
N PRO A 79 -4.42 9.65 10.43
CA PRO A 79 -5.53 8.97 9.75
C PRO A 79 -6.10 9.75 8.56
N GLU A 80 -5.66 10.99 8.32
CA GLU A 80 -6.14 11.82 7.20
C GLU A 80 -5.28 11.66 5.93
N ARG A 81 -4.31 10.74 5.95
CA ARG A 81 -3.38 10.50 4.85
C ARG A 81 -3.81 9.35 3.97
N ALA A 82 -4.63 9.66 2.95
CA ALA A 82 -5.09 8.67 1.97
C ALA A 82 -3.94 7.87 1.33
N ASP A 83 -2.78 8.50 1.12
CA ASP A 83 -1.58 7.85 0.58
C ASP A 83 -1.00 6.76 1.50
N TYR A 84 -1.17 6.87 2.82
CA TYR A 84 -0.73 5.83 3.76
C TYR A 84 -1.60 4.57 3.64
N PHE A 85 -2.92 4.75 3.51
CA PHE A 85 -3.86 3.65 3.32
C PHE A 85 -3.69 3.02 1.94
N GLN A 86 -3.48 3.81 0.89
CA GLN A 86 -3.16 3.31 -0.46
C GLN A 86 -1.89 2.44 -0.46
N ALA A 87 -0.78 2.94 0.10
CA ALA A 87 0.48 2.20 0.17
C ALA A 87 0.36 0.90 0.98
N TYR A 88 -0.37 0.94 2.10
CA TYR A 88 -0.69 -0.26 2.87
C TYR A 88 -1.54 -1.26 2.06
N GLY A 89 -2.51 -0.77 1.30
CA GLY A 89 -3.34 -1.57 0.39
C GLY A 89 -2.52 -2.29 -0.68
N LEU A 90 -1.64 -1.57 -1.38
CA LEU A 90 -0.68 -2.13 -2.34
C LEU A 90 0.20 -3.21 -1.70
N PHE A 91 0.74 -2.92 -0.52
CA PHE A 91 1.54 -3.90 0.21
C PHE A 91 0.72 -5.15 0.56
N CYS A 92 -0.52 -5.00 1.02
CA CYS A 92 -1.40 -6.12 1.31
C CYS A 92 -1.70 -6.97 0.07
N ILE A 93 -1.87 -6.36 -1.11
CA ILE A 93 -1.99 -7.09 -2.39
C ILE A 93 -0.72 -7.92 -2.65
N SER A 94 0.47 -7.33 -2.47
CA SER A 94 1.73 -8.03 -2.74
C SER A 94 1.93 -9.27 -1.86
N VAL A 95 1.41 -9.24 -0.63
CA VAL A 95 1.42 -10.37 0.33
C VAL A 95 0.11 -11.16 0.38
N GLN A 96 -0.76 -11.00 -0.62
CA GLN A 96 -2.02 -11.75 -0.82
C GLN A 96 -3.07 -11.59 0.29
N LYS A 97 -2.98 -10.52 1.09
CA LYS A 97 -4.00 -10.12 2.08
C LYS A 97 -5.06 -9.24 1.43
N TYR A 98 -5.83 -9.82 0.51
CA TYR A 98 -6.74 -9.06 -0.36
C TYR A 98 -7.91 -8.37 0.36
N ASP A 99 -8.36 -8.91 1.50
CA ASP A 99 -9.46 -8.31 2.27
C ASP A 99 -8.99 -7.07 3.03
N GLU A 100 -7.77 -7.10 3.59
CA GLU A 100 -7.11 -5.92 4.16
C GLU A 100 -6.80 -4.87 3.10
N ALA A 101 -6.34 -5.29 1.92
CA ALA A 101 -6.11 -4.38 0.80
C ALA A 101 -7.38 -3.63 0.40
N GLU A 102 -8.49 -4.37 0.22
CA GLU A 102 -9.78 -3.78 -0.15
C GLU A 102 -10.22 -2.72 0.87
N LYS A 103 -10.13 -3.03 2.17
CA LYS A 103 -10.48 -2.08 3.22
C LYS A 103 -9.62 -0.82 3.16
N ALA A 104 -8.31 -0.98 3.01
CA ALA A 104 -7.39 0.15 2.96
C ALA A 104 -7.66 1.07 1.75
N TYR A 105 -7.92 0.50 0.57
CA TYR A 105 -8.31 1.31 -0.60
C TYR A 105 -9.67 1.99 -0.43
N CYS A 106 -10.64 1.33 0.20
CA CYS A 106 -11.93 1.95 0.51
C CYS A 106 -11.77 3.12 1.49
N GLU A 107 -11.00 2.94 2.57
CA GLU A 107 -10.71 3.99 3.54
C GLU A 107 -9.94 5.15 2.88
N ALA A 108 -8.94 4.87 2.04
CA ALA A 108 -8.22 5.90 1.28
C ALA A 108 -9.17 6.74 0.39
N ALA A 109 -10.11 6.09 -0.28
CA ALA A 109 -11.10 6.75 -1.14
C ALA A 109 -12.15 7.56 -0.37
N GLU A 110 -12.43 7.18 0.88
CA GLU A 110 -13.30 7.94 1.80
C GLU A 110 -12.57 9.15 2.41
N ILE A 111 -11.25 9.05 2.65
CA ILE A 111 -10.42 10.14 3.16
C ILE A 111 -10.27 11.24 2.09
N ASP A 112 -9.97 10.87 0.85
CA ASP A 112 -9.87 11.80 -0.27
C ASP A 112 -10.77 11.36 -1.43
N GLU A 113 -12.01 11.86 -1.41
CA GLU A 113 -13.02 11.58 -2.43
C GLU A 113 -12.55 11.98 -3.84
N SER A 114 -11.66 12.96 -3.98
CA SER A 114 -11.13 13.40 -5.28
C SER A 114 -10.24 12.34 -5.94
N LEU A 115 -9.68 11.43 -5.12
CA LEU A 115 -8.85 10.31 -5.57
C LEU A 115 -9.64 9.01 -5.71
N SER A 116 -10.90 8.96 -5.27
CA SER A 116 -11.72 7.73 -5.20
C SER A 116 -11.75 6.92 -6.50
N SER A 117 -11.98 7.59 -7.64
CA SER A 117 -11.97 6.96 -8.96
C SER A 117 -10.61 6.30 -9.27
N SER A 118 -9.51 7.02 -9.02
CA SER A 118 -8.16 6.50 -9.22
C SER A 118 -7.88 5.32 -8.29
N LEU A 119 -8.23 5.44 -7.00
CA LEU A 119 -7.98 4.40 -6.00
C LEU A 119 -8.78 3.12 -6.26
N TYR A 120 -10.05 3.23 -6.65
CA TYR A 120 -10.86 2.06 -6.98
C TYR A 120 -10.39 1.35 -8.25
N SER A 121 -10.02 2.11 -9.28
CA SER A 121 -9.47 1.52 -10.51
C SER A 121 -8.10 0.88 -10.28
N GLU A 122 -7.24 1.49 -9.47
CA GLU A 122 -5.95 0.93 -9.08
C GLU A 122 -6.14 -0.38 -8.31
N PHE A 123 -6.97 -0.40 -7.26
CA PHE A 123 -7.28 -1.62 -6.52
C PHE A 123 -7.76 -2.73 -7.45
N ALA A 124 -8.69 -2.42 -8.36
CA ALA A 124 -9.22 -3.39 -9.31
C ALA A 124 -8.12 -4.02 -10.20
N ILE A 125 -7.22 -3.18 -10.73
CA ILE A 125 -6.12 -3.62 -11.60
C ILE A 125 -5.13 -4.47 -10.81
N GLU A 126 -4.62 -3.93 -9.69
CA GLU A 126 -3.55 -4.55 -8.91
C GLU A 126 -4.02 -5.87 -8.28
N TYR A 127 -5.23 -5.90 -7.73
CA TYR A 127 -5.85 -7.12 -7.21
C TYR A 127 -5.95 -8.19 -8.29
N PHE A 128 -6.52 -7.84 -9.45
CA PHE A 128 -6.76 -8.83 -10.50
C PHE A 128 -5.45 -9.32 -11.10
N ASN A 129 -4.49 -8.43 -11.38
CA ASN A 129 -3.18 -8.80 -11.88
C ASN A 129 -2.43 -9.71 -10.91
N ASN A 130 -2.45 -9.39 -9.61
CA ASN A 130 -1.81 -10.22 -8.59
C ASN A 130 -2.44 -11.61 -8.53
N VAL A 131 -3.77 -11.71 -8.49
CA VAL A 131 -4.48 -13.00 -8.54
C VAL A 131 -4.10 -13.79 -9.79
N MET A 132 -4.13 -13.17 -10.97
CA MET A 132 -3.76 -13.84 -12.22
C MET A 132 -2.31 -14.36 -12.19
N ALA A 133 -1.39 -13.58 -11.63
CA ALA A 133 0.00 -13.98 -11.49
C ALA A 133 0.20 -15.13 -10.49
N GLN A 134 -0.53 -15.13 -9.37
CA GLN A 134 -0.38 -16.14 -8.31
C GLN A 134 -1.05 -17.48 -8.64
N TYR A 135 -2.22 -17.44 -9.29
CA TYR A 135 -3.00 -18.65 -9.59
C TYR A 135 -2.78 -19.20 -11.00
N GLY A 136 -2.08 -18.46 -11.87
CA GLY A 136 -1.57 -18.94 -13.16
C GLY A 136 -2.63 -19.64 -14.02
N GLU A 137 -2.32 -20.87 -14.46
CA GLU A 137 -3.17 -21.70 -15.33
C GLU A 137 -4.59 -21.92 -14.78
N ILE A 138 -4.79 -21.91 -13.46
CA ILE A 138 -6.12 -22.07 -12.85
C ILE A 138 -7.08 -20.98 -13.34
N MET A 139 -6.55 -19.77 -13.59
CA MET A 139 -7.35 -18.64 -14.05
C MET A 139 -7.64 -18.66 -15.55
N GLU A 140 -7.16 -19.66 -16.30
CA GLU A 140 -7.59 -19.90 -17.68
C GLU A 140 -9.02 -20.45 -17.75
N ASP A 141 -9.47 -21.19 -16.72
CA ASP A 141 -10.88 -21.58 -16.60
C ASP A 141 -11.73 -20.32 -16.32
N PRO A 142 -12.63 -19.93 -17.23
CA PRO A 142 -13.49 -18.76 -17.02
C PRO A 142 -14.32 -18.83 -15.74
N LYS A 143 -14.68 -20.03 -15.26
CA LYS A 143 -15.44 -20.21 -14.03
C LYS A 143 -14.61 -19.93 -12.79
N ALA A 144 -13.37 -20.39 -12.76
CA ALA A 144 -12.44 -20.13 -11.66
C ALA A 144 -12.06 -18.65 -11.59
N ARG A 145 -11.90 -18.00 -12.74
CA ARG A 145 -11.60 -16.56 -12.85
C ARG A 145 -12.80 -15.66 -12.50
N ALA A 146 -14.02 -16.12 -12.74
CA ALA A 146 -15.25 -15.32 -12.60
C ALA A 146 -15.39 -14.55 -11.28
N PRO A 147 -15.19 -15.13 -10.07
CA PRO A 147 -15.32 -14.37 -8.83
C PRO A 147 -14.32 -13.21 -8.72
N TYR A 148 -13.07 -13.43 -9.14
CA TYR A 148 -12.02 -12.41 -9.12
C TYR A 148 -12.29 -11.30 -10.15
N ALA A 149 -12.64 -11.70 -11.37
CA ALA A 149 -13.02 -10.76 -12.42
C ALA A 149 -14.26 -9.94 -12.03
N LYS A 150 -15.24 -10.56 -11.36
CA LYS A 150 -16.43 -9.85 -10.87
C LYS A 150 -16.06 -8.80 -9.82
N LYS A 151 -15.18 -9.13 -8.86
CA LYS A 151 -14.72 -8.15 -7.85
C LYS A 151 -13.99 -6.99 -8.52
N ALA A 152 -13.01 -7.26 -9.37
CA ALA A 152 -12.28 -6.22 -10.10
C ALA A 152 -13.22 -5.35 -10.95
N LEU A 153 -14.15 -5.95 -11.69
CA LEU A 153 -15.15 -5.22 -12.47
C LEU A 153 -16.03 -4.34 -11.58
N THR A 154 -16.42 -4.81 -10.39
CA THR A 154 -17.23 -4.02 -9.46
C THR A 154 -16.51 -2.73 -9.07
N TYR A 155 -15.21 -2.78 -8.80
CA TYR A 155 -14.42 -1.59 -8.48
C TYR A 155 -14.11 -0.71 -9.69
N MET A 156 -13.97 -1.29 -10.89
CA MET A 156 -13.92 -0.51 -12.12
C MET A 156 -15.20 0.28 -12.37
N LEU A 157 -16.37 -0.32 -12.10
CA LEU A 157 -17.64 0.37 -12.22
C LEU A 157 -17.80 1.47 -11.18
N LYS A 158 -17.41 1.20 -9.92
CA LYS A 158 -17.33 2.25 -8.88
C LYS A 158 -16.44 3.42 -9.31
N ALA A 159 -15.28 3.13 -9.91
CA ALA A 159 -14.37 4.17 -10.41
C ALA A 159 -14.99 5.04 -11.52
N LEU A 160 -15.92 4.47 -12.30
CA LEU A 160 -16.67 5.17 -13.34
C LEU A 160 -17.98 5.79 -12.85
N GLU A 161 -18.30 5.65 -11.56
CA GLU A 161 -19.60 6.03 -10.99
C GLU A 161 -20.79 5.35 -11.69
N LEU A 162 -20.58 4.11 -12.15
CA LEU A 162 -21.60 3.31 -12.82
C LEU A 162 -22.06 2.14 -11.95
N ASP A 163 -23.33 1.80 -12.04
CA ASP A 163 -23.81 0.49 -11.63
C ASP A 163 -23.74 -0.55 -12.76
N ALA A 164 -24.07 -1.81 -12.43
CA ALA A 164 -23.99 -2.92 -13.37
C ALA A 164 -25.03 -2.85 -14.51
N GLU A 165 -26.22 -2.29 -14.26
CA GLU A 165 -27.27 -2.15 -15.27
C GLU A 165 -26.95 -0.99 -16.22
N GLU A 166 -26.47 0.13 -15.68
CA GLU A 166 -25.98 1.27 -16.45
C GLU A 166 -24.85 0.85 -17.39
N ALA A 167 -23.83 0.16 -16.86
CA ALA A 167 -22.72 -0.35 -17.66
C ALA A 167 -23.19 -1.30 -18.78
N LYS A 168 -24.16 -2.16 -18.50
CA LYS A 168 -24.74 -3.07 -19.49
C LYS A 168 -25.52 -2.35 -20.59
N SER A 169 -26.15 -1.21 -20.27
CA SER A 169 -26.86 -0.40 -21.26
C SER A 169 -25.95 0.29 -22.27
N LEU A 170 -24.65 0.41 -21.96
CA LEU A 170 -23.63 1.08 -22.78
C LEU A 170 -22.88 0.15 -23.75
N LEU A 171 -23.10 -1.18 -23.67
CA LEU A 171 -22.39 -2.23 -24.45
C LEU A 171 -23.35 -3.04 -25.32
#